data_AF-A0A2W0BBY7-F1
#
_entry.id   AF-A0A2W0BBY7-F1
#
_cell.length_a   1.000
_cell.length_b   1.000
_cell.length_c   1.000
_cell.angle_alpha   90.00
_cell.angle_beta   90.00
_cell.angle_gamma   90.00
#
_symmetry.space_group_name_H-M   'P 1'
#
loop_
_entity.id
_entity.type
_entity.pdbx_description
1 polymer ?
#
loop_
_entity_poly.entity_id
_entity_poly.type
_entity_poly.pdbx_seq_one_letter_code
_entity_poly.pdbx_strand_id
1 'polypeptide(L)'
;MPNLVSPTLSLSAAASWGAADFSGGLATKRSNVFGVVVIAHGIGLLFMLVLAVLAREDLPAWSSLLWGIAAGSVGGAGLACLYKALAVGKMGLTAPLSAVISALIPVVFSFSTAGL
;
A
#
# COMPACT_ATOMS: atom_id res chain seq x y z
N MET A 1 -29.90 12.59 6.44
CA MET A 1 -28.86 12.25 7.43
C MET A 1 -27.51 12.40 6.72
N PRO A 2 -26.51 13.12 7.26
CA PRO A 2 -25.21 13.21 6.61
C PRO A 2 -24.61 11.79 6.47
N ASN A 3 -24.14 11.44 5.28
CA ASN A 3 -23.60 10.12 4.98
C ASN A 3 -22.23 9.97 5.65
N LEU A 4 -22.20 9.43 6.88
CA LEU A 4 -20.97 9.19 7.67
C LEU A 4 -20.09 8.07 7.09
N VAL A 5 -20.49 7.46 5.97
CA VAL A 5 -19.80 6.33 5.33
C VAL A 5 -18.39 6.74 4.88
N SER A 6 -18.25 7.85 4.14
CA SER A 6 -16.93 8.31 3.67
C SER A 6 -15.94 8.61 4.80
N PRO A 7 -16.27 9.40 5.84
CA PRO A 7 -15.32 9.67 6.92
C PRO A 7 -14.98 8.43 7.75
N THR A 8 -15.92 7.51 7.97
CA THR A 8 -15.64 6.27 8.71
C THR A 8 -14.68 5.36 7.93
N LEU A 9 -14.87 5.19 6.62
CA LEU A 9 -13.93 4.47 5.75
C LEU A 9 -12.54 5.12 5.73
N SER A 10 -12.46 6.45 5.64
CA SER A 10 -11.18 7.16 5.67
C SER A 10 -10.43 6.97 6.99
N LEU A 11 -11.14 7.00 8.13
CA LEU A 11 -10.55 6.73 9.45
C LEU A 11 -10.08 5.28 9.57
N SER A 12 -10.86 4.31 9.10
CA SER A 12 -10.47 2.89 9.07
C SER A 12 -9.26 2.65 8.19
N ALA A 13 -9.18 3.30 7.03
CA ALA A 13 -8.02 3.23 6.14
C ALA A 13 -6.77 3.83 6.81
N ALA A 14 -6.90 5.01 7.42
CA ALA A 14 -5.80 5.67 8.14
C ALA A 14 -5.28 4.80 9.29
N ALA A 15 -6.18 4.20 10.08
CA ALA A 15 -5.82 3.29 11.16
C ALA A 15 -5.11 2.03 10.63
N SER A 16 -5.60 1.44 9.55
CA SER A 16 -5.04 0.22 8.96
C SER A 16 -3.64 0.47 8.38
N TRP A 17 -3.45 1.55 7.62
CA TRP A 17 -2.16 1.93 7.08
C TRP A 17 -1.16 2.29 8.17
N GLY A 18 -1.56 3.10 9.16
CA GLY A 18 -0.69 3.45 10.29
C GLY A 18 -0.24 2.25 11.10
N ALA A 19 -1.15 1.30 11.38
CA ALA A 19 -0.82 0.05 12.06
C ALA A 19 0.10 -0.85 11.22
N ALA A 20 -0.12 -0.92 9.90
CA ALA A 20 0.72 -1.69 8.99
C ALA A 20 2.14 -1.10 8.87
N ASP A 21 2.29 0.21 8.74
CA ASP A 21 3.59 0.87 8.70
C ASP A 21 4.33 0.71 10.02
N PHE A 22 3.61 0.78 11.15
CA PHE A 22 4.21 0.60 12.46
C PHE A 22 4.69 -0.84 12.70
N SER A 23 3.83 -1.82 12.43
CA SER A 23 4.17 -3.24 12.61
C SER A 23 5.24 -3.70 11.61
N GLY A 24 5.12 -3.30 10.35
CA GLY A 24 6.08 -3.59 9.29
C GLY A 24 7.46 -3.00 9.57
N GLY A 25 7.54 -1.72 9.95
CA GLY A 25 8.81 -1.08 10.30
C GLY A 25 9.46 -1.66 11.59
N LEU A 26 8.65 -2.13 12.55
CA LEU A 26 9.19 -2.82 13.72
C LEU A 26 9.72 -4.21 13.35
N ALA A 27 9.01 -4.94 12.49
CA ALA A 27 9.43 -6.25 12.00
C ALA A 27 10.73 -6.15 11.18
N THR A 28 10.87 -5.14 10.33
CA THR A 28 12.08 -4.93 9.50
C THR A 28 13.30 -4.44 10.30
N LYS A 29 13.11 -3.93 11.52
CA LYS A 29 14.22 -3.68 12.45
C LYS A 29 14.77 -4.95 13.09
N ARG A 30 13.95 -5.99 13.21
CA ARG A 30 14.32 -7.26 13.86
C ARG A 30 14.69 -8.37 12.87
N SER A 31 14.34 -8.20 11.59
CA SER A 31 14.46 -9.21 10.54
C SER A 31 14.88 -8.60 9.21
N ASN A 32 15.28 -9.42 8.25
CA ASN A 32 15.61 -8.96 6.90
C ASN A 32 14.39 -8.34 6.21
N VAL A 33 14.53 -7.10 5.72
CA VAL A 33 13.50 -6.33 5.00
C VAL A 33 12.85 -7.14 3.87
N PHE A 34 13.64 -7.83 3.05
CA PHE A 34 13.12 -8.60 1.92
C PHE A 34 12.24 -9.76 2.36
N GLY A 35 12.62 -10.46 3.44
CA GLY A 35 11.83 -11.55 3.99
C GLY A 35 10.45 -11.08 4.49
N VAL A 36 10.43 -9.94 5.20
CA VAL A 36 9.17 -9.33 5.67
C VAL A 36 8.26 -8.95 4.49
N VAL A 37 8.82 -8.33 3.45
CA VAL A 37 8.05 -7.90 2.26
C VAL A 37 7.50 -9.10 1.49
N VAL A 38 8.30 -10.15 1.27
CA VAL A 38 7.87 -11.36 0.54
C VAL A 38 6.76 -12.09 1.31
N ILE A 39 6.90 -12.24 2.63
CA ILE A 39 5.86 -12.87 3.45
C ILE A 39 4.57 -12.04 3.42
N ALA A 40 4.67 -10.72 3.59
CA ALA A 40 3.51 -9.83 3.55
C ALA A 40 2.78 -9.89 2.19
N HIS A 41 3.53 -9.83 1.08
CA HIS A 41 2.96 -9.99 -0.26
C HIS A 41 2.40 -11.39 -0.49
N GLY A 42 3.05 -12.44 0.02
CA GLY A 42 2.56 -13.82 -0.10
C GLY A 42 1.22 -14.03 0.61
N ILE A 43 1.09 -13.51 1.83
CA ILE A 43 -0.17 -13.55 2.58
C ILE A 43 -1.24 -12.71 1.87
N GLY A 44 -0.90 -11.50 1.41
CA GLY A 44 -1.84 -10.64 0.67
C GLY A 44 -2.32 -11.27 -0.63
N LEU A 45 -1.41 -11.90 -1.38
CA LEU A 45 -1.73 -12.64 -2.60
C LEU A 45 -2.67 -13.82 -2.31
N LEU A 46 -2.36 -14.63 -1.30
CA LEU A 46 -3.20 -15.75 -0.90
C LEU A 46 -4.60 -15.27 -0.49
N PHE A 47 -4.67 -14.20 0.30
CA PHE A 47 -5.94 -13.61 0.72
C PHE A 47 -6.76 -13.12 -0.48
N MET A 48 -6.13 -12.42 -1.43
CA MET A 48 -6.81 -11.97 -2.66
C MET A 48 -7.27 -13.13 -3.53
N LEU A 49 -6.49 -14.20 -3.66
CA LEU A 49 -6.89 -15.40 -4.40
C LEU A 49 -8.10 -16.08 -3.76
N VAL A 50 -8.14 -16.19 -2.43
CA VAL A 50 -9.29 -16.73 -1.71
C VAL A 50 -10.53 -15.86 -1.96
N LEU A 51 -10.40 -14.53 -1.89
CA LEU A 51 -11.50 -13.63 -2.19
C LEU A 51 -11.98 -13.74 -3.64
N ALA A 52 -11.07 -13.87 -4.61
CA ALA A 52 -11.43 -14.04 -6.02
C ALA A 52 -12.24 -15.33 -6.24
N VAL A 53 -11.84 -16.44 -5.59
CA VAL A 53 -12.58 -17.70 -5.64
C VAL A 53 -13.95 -17.57 -4.98
N LEU A 54 -14.04 -16.93 -3.81
CA LEU A 54 -15.31 -16.73 -3.09
C LEU A 54 -16.26 -15.81 -3.86
N ALA A 55 -15.74 -14.78 -4.52
CA ALA A 55 -16.50 -13.85 -5.36
C ALA A 55 -16.88 -14.45 -6.73
N ARG A 56 -16.27 -15.59 -7.10
CA ARG A 56 -16.44 -16.24 -8.42
C ARG A 56 -16.05 -15.31 -9.58
N GLU A 57 -14.96 -14.57 -9.41
CA GLU A 57 -14.44 -13.69 -10.44
C GLU A 57 -13.93 -14.47 -11.65
N ASP A 58 -14.16 -13.92 -12.84
CA ASP A 58 -13.64 -14.47 -14.09
C ASP A 58 -12.13 -14.21 -14.23
N LEU A 59 -11.49 -14.99 -15.10
CA LEU A 59 -10.07 -14.79 -15.38
C LEU A 59 -9.84 -13.42 -16.06
N PRO A 60 -8.92 -12.59 -15.53
CA PRO A 60 -8.65 -11.28 -16.09
C PRO A 60 -8.04 -11.40 -17.48
N ALA A 61 -8.36 -10.43 -18.35
CA ALA A 61 -7.72 -10.31 -19.66
C ALA A 61 -6.19 -10.16 -19.54
N TRP A 62 -5.48 -10.62 -20.57
CA TRP A 62 -4.01 -10.62 -20.55
C TRP A 62 -3.39 -9.22 -20.39
N SER A 63 -4.03 -8.21 -20.98
CA SER A 63 -3.62 -6.80 -20.81
C SER A 63 -3.70 -6.34 -19.35
N SER A 64 -4.79 -6.68 -18.65
CA SER A 64 -4.98 -6.35 -17.23
C SER A 64 -3.95 -7.07 -16.36
N LEU A 65 -3.59 -8.32 -16.70
CA LEU A 65 -2.56 -9.07 -15.99
C LEU A 65 -1.18 -8.42 -16.14
N LEU A 66 -0.82 -7.98 -17.36
CA LEU A 66 0.45 -7.28 -17.61
C LEU A 66 0.54 -5.97 -16.81
N TRP A 67 -0.54 -5.19 -16.78
CA TRP A 67 -0.61 -3.99 -15.93
C TRP A 67 -0.53 -4.34 -14.44
N GLY A 68 -1.18 -5.42 -14.00
CA GLY A 68 -1.08 -5.91 -12.62
C GLY A 68 0.35 -6.29 -12.23
N ILE A 69 1.08 -7.00 -13.12
CA ILE A 69 2.49 -7.36 -12.90
C ILE A 69 3.37 -6.11 -12.85
N ALA A 70 3.17 -5.17 -13.78
CA ALA A 70 3.95 -3.92 -13.83
C ALA A 70 3.71 -3.07 -12.57
N ALA A 71 2.44 -2.84 -12.22
CA ALA A 71 2.05 -2.08 -11.03
C ALA A 71 2.52 -2.77 -9.74
N GLY A 72 2.37 -4.09 -9.65
CA GLY A 72 2.82 -4.88 -8.51
C GLY A 72 4.34 -4.86 -8.34
N SER A 73 5.10 -4.89 -9.43
CA SER A 73 6.57 -4.82 -9.39
C SER A 73 7.05 -3.46 -8.88
N VAL A 74 6.46 -2.37 -9.39
CA VAL A 74 6.78 -1.01 -8.93
C VAL A 74 6.36 -0.79 -7.48
N GLY A 75 5.14 -1.23 -7.11
CA GLY A 75 4.62 -1.14 -5.75
C GLY A 75 5.44 -1.96 -4.75
N GLY A 76 5.82 -3.19 -5.11
CA GLY A 76 6.64 -4.06 -4.28
C GLY A 76 8.05 -3.50 -4.06
N ALA A 77 8.69 -2.99 -5.12
CA ALA A 77 9.98 -2.31 -5.01
C ALA A 77 9.88 -1.04 -4.15
N GLY A 78 8.83 -0.23 -4.33
CA GLY A 78 8.54 0.94 -3.52
C GLY A 78 8.36 0.59 -2.03
N LEU A 79 7.62 -0.46 -1.73
CA LEU A 79 7.40 -0.93 -0.35
C LEU A 79 8.70 -1.42 0.29
N ALA A 80 9.54 -2.14 -0.45
CA ALA A 80 10.85 -2.55 0.04
C ALA A 80 11.75 -1.35 0.37
N CYS A 81 11.74 -0.32 -0.48
CA CYS A 81 12.43 0.95 -0.21
C CYS A 81 11.87 1.66 1.03
N LEU A 82 10.54 1.71 1.18
CA LEU A 82 9.88 2.30 2.35
C LEU A 82 10.29 1.58 3.64
N TYR A 83 10.16 0.26 3.69
CA TYR A 83 10.49 -0.52 4.88
C TYR A 83 11.98 -0.49 5.22
N LYS A 84 12.86 -0.39 4.22
CA LYS A 84 14.28 -0.12 4.43
C LYS A 84 14.50 1.26 5.06
N ALA A 85 13.80 2.30 4.59
CA ALA A 85 13.87 3.63 5.18
C ALA A 85 13.34 3.66 6.62
N LEU A 86 12.25 2.94 6.93
CA LEU A 86 11.72 2.81 8.30
C LEU A 86 12.70 2.08 9.23
N ALA A 87 13.43 1.09 8.71
CA ALA A 87 14.40 0.31 9.48
C ALA A 87 15.64 1.14 9.85
N VAL A 88 16.19 1.91 8.89
CA VAL A 88 17.41 2.71 9.07
C VAL A 88 17.14 4.05 9.78
N GLY A 89 16.00 4.67 9.49
CA GLY A 89 15.66 6.02 9.96
C GLY A 89 14.89 6.08 11.28
N LYS A 90 14.55 7.32 11.67
CA LYS A 90 13.55 7.58 12.72
C LYS A 90 12.17 7.28 12.14
N MET A 91 11.67 6.10 12.48
CA MET A 91 10.38 5.58 12.03
C MET A 91 9.22 6.58 12.11
N GLY A 92 9.16 7.37 13.18
CA GLY A 92 8.13 8.41 13.39
C GLY A 92 8.21 9.63 12.46
N LEU A 93 9.29 9.79 11.68
CA LEU A 93 9.44 10.83 10.66
C LEU A 93 9.38 10.26 9.24
N THR A 94 9.98 9.09 9.02
CA THR A 94 10.06 8.48 7.69
C THR A 94 8.70 8.13 7.11
N ALA A 95 7.77 7.59 7.91
CA ALA A 95 6.42 7.25 7.43
C ALA A 95 5.58 8.49 7.05
N PRO A 96 5.49 9.56 7.89
CA PRO A 96 4.82 10.79 7.48
C PRO A 96 5.44 11.46 6.26
N LEU A 97 6.78 11.50 6.17
CA LEU A 97 7.46 12.10 5.02
C LEU A 97 7.18 11.35 3.72
N SER A 98 7.25 10.02 3.74
CA SER A 98 6.92 9.22 2.55
C SER A 98 5.46 9.40 2.14
N ALA A 99 4.54 9.53 3.10
CA ALA A 99 3.13 9.77 2.81
C ALA A 99 2.93 11.12 2.13
N VAL A 100 3.52 12.20 2.65
CA VAL A 100 3.45 13.55 2.05
C VAL A 100 4.03 13.55 0.64
N ILE A 101 5.23 13.00 0.45
CA ILE A 101 5.88 12.96 -0.87
C ILE A 101 5.05 12.16 -1.88
N SER A 102 4.51 11.01 -1.46
CA SER A 102 3.69 10.17 -2.35
C SER A 102 2.36 10.83 -2.71
N ALA A 103 1.78 11.61 -1.79
CA ALA A 103 0.54 12.35 -2.03
C ALA A 103 0.72 13.53 -3.00
N LEU A 104 1.94 14.06 -3.18
CA LEU A 104 2.18 15.16 -4.11
C LEU A 104 1.85 14.79 -5.56
N ILE A 105 2.13 13.56 -5.99
CA ILE A 105 1.89 13.13 -7.38
C ILE A 105 0.39 13.25 -7.75
N PRO A 106 -0.55 12.58 -7.06
CA PRO A 106 -1.97 12.70 -7.38
C PRO A 106 -2.51 14.10 -7.12
N VAL A 107 -1.99 14.85 -6.14
CA VAL A 107 -2.41 16.23 -5.88
C VAL A 107 -2.04 17.14 -7.07
N VAL A 108 -0.79 17.10 -7.54
CA VAL A 108 -0.33 17.91 -8.68
C VAL A 108 -1.05 17.52 -9.97
N PHE A 109 -1.25 16.21 -10.18
CA PHE A 109 -2.01 15.71 -11.31
C PHE A 109 -3.46 16.23 -11.27
N SER A 110 -4.14 16.09 -10.12
CA SER A 110 -5.52 16.55 -9.95
C SER A 110 -5.64 18.06 -10.15
N PHE A 111 -4.71 18.84 -9.60
CA PHE A 111 -4.66 20.28 -9.77
C PHE A 111 -4.50 20.68 -11.25
N SER A 112 -3.70 19.91 -12.00
CA SER A 112 -3.43 20.16 -13.43
C SER A 112 -4.60 19.74 -14.33
N THR A 113 -5.33 18.68 -13.99
CA THR A 113 -6.43 18.16 -14.83
C THR A 113 -7.79 18.73 -14.49
N ALA A 114 -8.08 18.97 -13.21
CA ALA A 114 -9.41 19.35 -12.75
C ALA A 114 -9.57 20.86 -12.50
N GLY A 115 -8.48 21.61 -12.31
CA GLY A 115 -8.56 22.96 -11.74
C GLY A 115 -9.17 22.91 -10.32
N LEU A 116 -9.39 24.05 -9.68
CA LEU A 116 -10.03 24.11 -8.34
C LEU A 116 -11.44 23.54 -8.35
#